data_AF-A0A1I6VN98-F1
#
_entry.id   AF-A0A1I6VN98-F1
#
_cell.length_a   1.000
_cell.length_b   1.000
_cell.length_c   1.000
_cell.angle_alpha   90.00
_cell.angle_beta   90.00
_cell.angle_gamma   90.00
#
_symmetry.space_group_name_H-M   'P 1'
#
loop_
_entity.id
_entity.type
_entity.pdbx_description
1 polymer ?
#
loop_
_entity_poly.entity_id
_entity_poly.type
_entity_poly.pdbx_seq_one_letter_code
_entity_poly.pdbx_strand_id
1 'polypeptide(L)'
;MITPFLIDALTISEGRFKKPCPVLVLKMMLLNEETSRFSEEIKNQALLLLAIYRKLLLAVEIDLFNVKTLKNSVKRRHWGKVDKVQDKMVVADELRLKHLDLEEMILFLNTQHFLKNLPISFVPKLVDWAPPVVSGTFLIENVLAGYIAQKLLPLEKIKVKELCKSVQPYFHLADFFVFLPRLEELYQKHQQQIVCVAPTAEIALALTDFKKAWIYRIRSSL
;
A
#
# COMPACT_ATOMS: atom_id res chain seq x y z
N MET A 1 -21.78 -1.91 10.86
CA MET A 1 -21.49 -0.49 10.58
C MET A 1 -20.08 -0.42 10.03
N ILE A 2 -19.94 -0.02 8.77
CA ILE A 2 -18.71 -0.14 7.99
C ILE A 2 -17.77 1.00 8.40
N THR A 3 -16.67 0.67 9.07
CA THR A 3 -15.57 1.62 9.35
C THR A 3 -15.12 2.19 8.01
N PRO A 4 -15.09 3.52 7.83
CA PRO A 4 -14.69 4.07 6.54
C PRO A 4 -13.24 3.68 6.28
N PHE A 5 -12.99 3.13 5.10
CA PHE A 5 -11.85 2.27 4.87
C PHE A 5 -10.65 3.07 4.36
N LEU A 6 -9.43 2.71 4.77
CA LEU A 6 -8.16 3.10 4.11
C LEU A 6 -8.25 2.94 2.59
N ILE A 7 -8.99 1.92 2.17
CA ILE A 7 -9.19 1.59 0.77
C ILE A 7 -10.15 2.57 0.08
N ASP A 8 -11.11 3.14 0.80
CA ASP A 8 -11.95 4.23 0.28
C ASP A 8 -11.11 5.42 -0.09
N ALA A 9 -10.06 5.70 0.70
CA ALA A 9 -9.12 6.75 0.41
C ALA A 9 -8.20 6.50 -0.78
N LEU A 10 -7.64 5.29 -0.85
CA LEU A 10 -6.82 4.86 -1.97
C LEU A 10 -7.58 4.92 -3.30
N THR A 11 -8.90 4.76 -3.22
CA THR A 11 -9.82 4.82 -4.36
C THR A 11 -10.54 6.16 -4.50
N ILE A 12 -10.15 7.19 -3.73
CA ILE A 12 -10.73 8.53 -3.90
C ILE A 12 -10.48 8.95 -5.34
N SER A 13 -11.55 9.44 -5.97
CA SER A 13 -11.61 9.85 -7.37
C SER A 13 -11.45 8.77 -8.43
N GLU A 14 -11.22 7.49 -8.09
CA GLU A 14 -11.08 6.39 -9.08
C GLU A 14 -12.32 6.23 -9.97
N GLY A 15 -13.51 6.62 -9.49
CA GLY A 15 -14.73 6.71 -10.31
C GLY A 15 -14.70 7.76 -11.44
N ARG A 16 -13.71 8.67 -11.45
CA ARG A 16 -13.47 9.65 -12.51
C ARG A 16 -12.31 9.27 -13.44
N PHE A 17 -11.54 8.21 -13.14
CA PHE A 17 -10.42 7.83 -14.00
C PHE A 17 -10.96 7.10 -15.24
N LYS A 18 -10.50 7.55 -16.41
CA LYS A 18 -10.79 6.88 -17.69
C LYS A 18 -10.18 5.48 -17.77
N LYS A 19 -9.21 5.15 -16.90
CA LYS A 19 -8.57 3.84 -16.81
C LYS A 19 -8.67 3.34 -15.37
N PRO A 20 -9.04 2.07 -15.16
CA PRO A 20 -9.08 1.50 -13.82
C PRO A 20 -7.67 1.43 -13.23
N CYS A 21 -7.57 1.58 -11.90
CA CYS A 21 -6.32 1.54 -11.15
C CYS A 21 -6.21 0.24 -10.33
N PRO A 22 -5.03 -0.40 -10.22
CA PRO A 22 -4.85 -1.64 -9.46
C PRO A 22 -5.36 -1.56 -8.02
N VAL A 23 -5.23 -0.40 -7.38
CA VAL A 23 -5.69 -0.19 -6.00
C VAL A 23 -7.22 -0.23 -5.88
N LEU A 24 -7.95 0.16 -6.94
CA LEU A 24 -9.41 0.01 -7.01
C LEU A 24 -9.79 -1.47 -7.14
N VAL A 25 -9.08 -2.23 -7.96
CA VAL A 25 -9.36 -3.67 -8.10
C VAL A 25 -9.08 -4.38 -6.77
N LEU A 26 -7.99 -4.04 -6.08
CA LEU A 26 -7.67 -4.56 -4.75
C LEU A 26 -8.78 -4.26 -3.74
N LYS A 27 -9.35 -3.05 -3.77
CA LYS A 27 -10.52 -2.70 -2.95
C LYS A 27 -11.66 -3.67 -3.14
N MET A 28 -12.05 -3.84 -4.40
CA MET A 28 -13.19 -4.66 -4.77
C MET A 28 -12.96 -6.10 -4.34
N MET A 29 -11.73 -6.63 -4.52
CA MET A 29 -11.36 -7.97 -4.05
C MET A 29 -11.49 -8.11 -2.52
N LEU A 30 -11.05 -7.12 -1.74
CA LEU A 30 -11.12 -7.14 -0.27
C LEU A 30 -12.55 -6.96 0.27
N LEU A 31 -13.46 -6.44 -0.54
CA LEU A 31 -14.89 -6.29 -0.24
C LEU A 31 -15.74 -7.40 -0.85
N ASN A 32 -15.13 -8.40 -1.49
CA ASN A 32 -15.80 -9.46 -2.25
C ASN A 32 -16.78 -8.92 -3.33
N GLU A 33 -16.43 -7.79 -3.95
CA GLU A 33 -17.17 -7.20 -5.06
C GLU A 33 -16.72 -7.80 -6.42
N GLU A 34 -17.57 -7.67 -7.43
CA GLU A 34 -17.32 -8.25 -8.75
C GLU A 34 -16.20 -7.51 -9.51
N THR A 35 -15.15 -8.26 -9.89
CA THR A 35 -14.00 -7.74 -10.65
C THR A 35 -13.92 -8.26 -12.08
N SER A 36 -14.94 -9.00 -12.55
CA SER A 36 -14.98 -9.66 -13.87
C SER A 36 -14.68 -8.70 -15.02
N ARG A 37 -15.20 -7.47 -14.96
CA ARG A 37 -15.02 -6.38 -15.94
C ARG A 37 -13.59 -5.88 -16.15
N PHE A 38 -12.66 -6.20 -15.25
CA PHE A 38 -11.28 -5.73 -15.33
C PHE A 38 -10.39 -6.74 -16.06
N SER A 39 -9.37 -6.23 -16.77
CA SER A 39 -8.39 -7.07 -17.45
C SER A 39 -7.60 -7.93 -16.46
N GLU A 40 -7.02 -9.03 -16.94
CA GLU A 40 -6.19 -9.88 -16.09
C GLU A 40 -4.91 -9.16 -15.63
N GLU A 41 -4.36 -8.29 -16.48
CA GLU A 41 -3.20 -7.47 -16.15
C GLU A 41 -3.41 -6.62 -14.89
N ILE A 42 -4.55 -5.92 -14.78
CA ILE A 42 -4.79 -5.05 -13.64
C ILE A 42 -5.15 -5.84 -12.37
N LYS A 43 -5.79 -7.00 -12.50
CA LYS A 43 -6.01 -7.95 -11.39
C LYS A 43 -4.68 -8.48 -10.87
N ASN A 44 -3.75 -8.82 -11.77
CA ASN A 44 -2.40 -9.25 -11.40
C ASN A 44 -1.62 -8.14 -10.68
N GLN A 45 -1.71 -6.90 -11.15
CA GLN A 45 -1.13 -5.74 -10.45
C GLN A 45 -1.75 -5.56 -9.05
N ALA A 46 -3.07 -5.75 -8.90
CA ALA A 46 -3.74 -5.70 -7.62
C ALA A 46 -3.28 -6.82 -6.65
N LEU A 47 -3.01 -8.02 -7.16
CA LEU A 47 -2.44 -9.13 -6.38
C LEU A 47 -1.00 -8.83 -5.92
N LEU A 48 -0.20 -8.16 -6.75
CA LEU A 48 1.13 -7.71 -6.33
C LEU A 48 1.04 -6.63 -5.25
N LEU A 49 0.13 -5.66 -5.39
CA LEU A 49 -0.15 -4.67 -4.34
C LEU A 49 -0.58 -5.34 -3.03
N LEU A 50 -1.48 -6.33 -3.08
CA LEU A 50 -1.89 -7.11 -1.92
C LEU A 50 -0.70 -7.70 -1.16
N ALA A 51 0.22 -8.37 -1.88
CA ALA A 51 1.39 -9.01 -1.27
C ALA A 51 2.33 -7.99 -0.60
N ILE A 52 2.52 -6.82 -1.24
CA ILE A 52 3.35 -5.74 -0.70
C ILE A 52 2.70 -5.13 0.54
N TYR A 53 1.39 -4.84 0.47
CA TYR A 53 0.64 -4.25 1.57
C TYR A 53 0.73 -5.18 2.79
N ARG A 54 0.54 -6.48 2.58
CA ARG A 54 0.71 -7.48 3.63
C ARG A 54 2.12 -7.46 4.22
N LYS A 55 3.17 -7.57 3.40
CA LYS A 55 4.57 -7.63 3.90
C LYS A 55 4.97 -6.36 4.65
N LEU A 56 4.63 -5.18 4.14
CA LEU A 56 4.91 -3.92 4.82
C LEU A 56 4.20 -3.89 6.17
N LEU A 57 2.92 -4.25 6.23
CA LEU A 57 2.17 -4.17 7.47
C LEU A 57 2.61 -5.18 8.51
N LEU A 58 3.01 -6.38 8.10
CA LEU A 58 3.67 -7.32 9.00
C LEU A 58 4.99 -6.75 9.54
N ALA A 59 5.81 -6.14 8.69
CA ALA A 59 7.07 -5.54 9.11
C ALA A 59 6.85 -4.38 10.09
N VAL A 60 5.88 -3.51 9.81
CA VAL A 60 5.47 -2.41 10.68
C VAL A 60 4.87 -2.94 11.99
N GLU A 61 4.10 -4.03 11.97
CA GLU A 61 3.60 -4.66 13.21
C GLU A 61 4.73 -5.17 14.08
N ILE A 62 5.72 -5.84 13.49
CA ILE A 62 6.89 -6.38 14.20
C ILE A 62 7.70 -5.24 14.81
N ASP A 63 7.98 -4.19 14.04
CA ASP A 63 8.71 -3.00 14.51
C ASP A 63 7.99 -2.32 15.68
N LEU A 64 6.66 -2.29 15.65
CA LEU A 64 5.82 -1.66 16.67
C LEU A 64 5.42 -2.58 17.82
N PHE A 65 5.77 -3.87 17.79
CA PHE A 65 5.33 -4.86 18.78
C PHE A 65 5.70 -4.47 20.22
N ASN A 66 6.81 -3.75 20.40
CA ASN A 66 7.29 -3.29 21.71
C ASN A 66 6.85 -1.87 22.09
N VAL A 67 6.15 -1.14 21.21
CA VAL A 67 5.66 0.21 21.48
C VAL A 67 4.26 0.12 22.11
N LYS A 68 4.21 0.20 23.46
CA LYS A 68 3.01 -0.06 24.29
C LYS A 68 1.77 0.80 23.99
N THR A 69 1.84 1.79 23.10
CA THR A 69 0.84 2.86 22.97
C THR A 69 0.08 2.93 21.63
N LEU A 70 0.48 2.19 20.59
CA LEU A 70 -0.13 2.33 19.25
C LEU A 70 -1.38 1.47 19.00
N LYS A 71 -1.50 0.27 19.60
CA LYS A 71 -2.67 -0.62 19.38
C LYS A 71 -3.98 -0.08 19.99
N ASN A 72 -3.91 0.78 21.01
CA ASN A 72 -5.08 1.29 21.74
C ASN A 72 -5.62 2.63 21.25
N SER A 73 -4.96 3.29 20.28
CA SER A 73 -5.36 4.61 19.78
C SER A 73 -6.30 4.56 18.57
N VAL A 74 -6.86 3.38 18.25
CA VAL A 74 -7.90 3.19 17.22
C VAL A 74 -9.22 3.83 17.68
N LYS A 75 -9.28 5.16 17.69
CA LYS A 75 -10.54 5.88 17.70
C LYS A 75 -11.17 5.71 16.33
N ARG A 76 -12.46 5.35 16.27
CA ARG A 76 -13.23 5.28 15.01
C ARG A 76 -13.17 6.64 14.32
N ARG A 77 -12.45 6.71 13.20
CA ARG A 77 -12.27 7.93 12.42
C ARG A 77 -13.15 7.85 11.17
N HIS A 78 -13.91 8.92 10.91
CA HIS A 78 -14.86 8.99 9.80
C HIS A 78 -14.23 9.70 8.60
N TRP A 79 -13.73 8.98 7.60
CA TRP A 79 -13.29 9.59 6.36
C TRP A 79 -14.47 10.29 5.69
N GLY A 80 -14.47 11.63 5.70
CA GLY A 80 -15.46 12.41 4.98
C GLY A 80 -15.36 12.13 3.48
N LYS A 81 -16.49 12.17 2.77
CA LYS A 81 -16.50 12.12 1.29
C LYS A 81 -15.66 13.30 0.77
N VAL A 82 -14.55 12.99 0.11
CA VAL A 82 -13.67 14.02 -0.47
C VAL A 82 -14.10 14.26 -1.92
N ASP A 83 -14.67 15.44 -2.19
CA ASP A 83 -15.31 15.72 -3.48
C ASP A 83 -14.35 16.18 -4.60
N LYS A 84 -13.10 16.54 -4.24
CA LYS A 84 -12.09 17.08 -5.18
C LYS A 84 -10.68 16.62 -4.83
N VAL A 85 -10.04 15.95 -5.79
CA VAL A 85 -8.62 15.56 -5.79
C VAL A 85 -7.95 16.14 -7.02
N GLN A 86 -6.70 16.58 -6.87
CA GLN A 86 -5.85 17.02 -7.97
C GLN A 86 -4.58 16.19 -8.01
N ASP A 87 -4.10 15.93 -9.22
CA ASP A 87 -2.81 15.30 -9.41
C ASP A 87 -1.70 16.36 -9.40
N LYS A 88 -0.63 16.09 -8.66
CA LYS A 88 0.54 16.98 -8.56
C LYS A 88 1.82 16.16 -8.63
N MET A 89 2.89 16.76 -9.13
CA MET A 89 4.24 16.20 -9.05
C MET A 89 4.96 16.79 -7.83
N VAL A 90 5.57 15.94 -7.01
CA VAL A 90 6.32 16.32 -5.81
C VAL A 90 7.62 15.53 -5.75
N VAL A 91 8.70 16.14 -5.27
CA VAL A 91 9.95 15.41 -4.99
C VAL A 91 9.73 14.53 -3.77
N ALA A 92 10.01 13.24 -3.86
CA ALA A 92 9.57 12.28 -2.83
C ALA A 92 10.12 12.59 -1.43
N ASP A 93 11.33 13.15 -1.31
CA ASP A 93 11.92 13.56 -0.03
C ASP A 93 11.16 14.72 0.65
N GLU A 94 10.41 15.52 -0.10
CA GLU A 94 9.58 16.61 0.45
C GLU A 94 8.32 16.12 1.16
N LEU A 95 7.98 14.83 1.00
CA LEU A 95 6.81 14.23 1.63
C LEU A 95 7.02 14.10 3.14
N ARG A 96 6.07 14.61 3.92
CA ARG A 96 6.13 14.53 5.38
C ARG A 96 5.02 13.65 5.92
N LEU A 97 5.37 12.66 6.74
CA LEU A 97 4.37 11.91 7.50
C LEU A 97 3.79 12.83 8.56
N LYS A 98 2.47 13.05 8.54
CA LYS A 98 1.83 14.08 9.38
C LYS A 98 1.92 13.76 10.88
N HIS A 99 1.91 12.48 11.27
CA HIS A 99 1.84 12.01 12.66
C HIS A 99 2.68 10.74 12.88
N LEU A 100 3.97 10.82 12.57
CA LEU A 100 4.96 9.89 13.10
C LEU A 100 5.93 10.74 13.88
N ASP A 101 6.03 10.50 15.19
CA ASP A 101 7.00 11.23 15.99
C ASP A 101 8.41 10.90 15.48
N LEU A 102 9.33 11.87 15.53
CA LEU A 102 10.71 11.66 15.04
C LEU A 102 11.40 10.51 15.81
N GLU A 103 10.98 10.25 17.04
CA GLU A 103 11.43 9.12 17.86
C GLU A 103 10.89 7.77 17.36
N GLU A 104 9.70 7.73 16.73
CA GLU A 104 9.11 6.50 16.16
C GLU A 104 9.77 6.12 14.82
N MET A 105 10.38 7.07 14.09
CA MET A 105 11.04 6.81 12.81
C MET A 105 12.29 5.92 12.91
N ILE A 106 12.96 5.90 14.06
CA ILE A 106 14.19 5.11 14.29
C ILE A 106 13.87 3.61 14.45
N LEU A 107 12.61 3.24 14.72
CA LEU A 107 12.21 1.88 15.08
C LEU A 107 11.87 0.95 13.90
N PHE A 108 11.85 1.45 12.67
CA PHE A 108 11.38 0.70 11.50
C PHE A 108 12.42 -0.25 10.87
N LEU A 109 13.10 -1.06 11.67
CA LEU A 109 14.20 -1.93 11.18
C LEU A 109 13.70 -3.02 10.22
N ASN A 110 12.64 -3.75 10.58
CA ASN A 110 12.07 -4.79 9.72
C ASN A 110 11.46 -4.18 8.47
N THR A 111 10.83 -3.02 8.60
CA THR A 111 10.29 -2.26 7.47
C THR A 111 11.41 -1.84 6.53
N GLN A 112 12.50 -1.25 7.04
CA GLN A 112 13.67 -0.88 6.22
C GLN A 112 14.32 -2.10 5.57
N HIS A 113 14.43 -3.22 6.30
CA HIS A 113 14.96 -4.46 5.76
C HIS A 113 14.12 -4.97 4.60
N PHE A 114 12.79 -5.00 4.75
CA PHE A 114 11.87 -5.34 3.68
C PHE A 114 12.03 -4.40 2.46
N LEU A 115 12.06 -3.09 2.68
CA LEU A 115 12.19 -2.10 1.61
C LEU A 115 13.50 -2.24 0.83
N LYS A 116 14.63 -2.52 1.51
CA LYS A 116 15.93 -2.76 0.86
C LYS A 116 15.93 -4.00 -0.03
N ASN A 117 15.07 -4.98 0.25
CA ASN A 117 14.94 -6.20 -0.54
C ASN A 117 14.01 -6.03 -1.76
N LEU A 118 13.30 -4.90 -1.90
CA LEU A 118 12.50 -4.62 -3.09
C LEU A 118 13.41 -4.16 -4.25
N PRO A 119 13.30 -4.77 -5.44
CA PRO A 119 14.07 -4.32 -6.60
C PRO A 119 13.75 -2.88 -6.97
N ILE A 120 14.77 -2.02 -7.06
CA ILE A 120 14.60 -0.58 -7.29
C ILE A 120 13.83 -0.24 -8.58
N SER A 121 14.01 -1.04 -9.62
CA SER A 121 13.30 -0.89 -10.91
C SER A 121 11.80 -1.19 -10.83
N PHE A 122 11.37 -1.89 -9.80
CA PHE A 122 9.96 -2.20 -9.56
C PHE A 122 9.26 -1.08 -8.76
N VAL A 123 10.01 -0.35 -7.95
CA VAL A 123 9.48 0.67 -7.03
C VAL A 123 8.66 1.75 -7.75
N PRO A 124 9.09 2.35 -8.88
CA PRO A 124 8.27 3.35 -9.58
C PRO A 124 6.90 2.81 -10.01
N LYS A 125 6.84 1.55 -10.47
CA LYS A 125 5.57 0.92 -10.87
C LYS A 125 4.60 0.82 -9.69
N LEU A 126 5.11 0.51 -8.51
CA LEU A 126 4.29 0.42 -7.29
C LEU A 126 3.71 1.77 -6.90
N VAL A 127 4.53 2.81 -6.97
CA VAL A 127 4.10 4.19 -6.70
C VAL A 127 3.05 4.61 -7.73
N ASP A 128 3.20 4.23 -9.00
CA ASP A 128 2.22 4.54 -10.05
C ASP A 128 0.90 3.77 -9.88
N TRP A 129 0.96 2.49 -9.48
CA TRP A 129 -0.23 1.65 -9.27
C TRP A 129 -1.06 2.05 -8.05
N ALA A 130 -0.42 2.70 -7.08
CA ALA A 130 -1.07 3.27 -5.90
C ALA A 130 -0.37 4.59 -5.55
N PRO A 131 -0.73 5.72 -6.20
CA PRO A 131 -0.10 7.01 -5.92
C PRO A 131 -0.32 7.45 -4.46
N PRO A 132 0.65 8.14 -3.84
CA PRO A 132 0.48 8.69 -2.50
C PRO A 132 -0.64 9.72 -2.44
N VAL A 133 -1.35 9.81 -1.32
CA VAL A 133 -2.42 10.79 -1.09
C VAL A 133 -1.97 11.81 -0.05
N VAL A 134 -2.07 13.11 -0.38
CA VAL A 134 -1.49 14.20 0.40
C VAL A 134 -2.47 15.34 0.69
N SER A 135 -2.18 16.10 1.75
CA SER A 135 -2.74 17.43 2.06
C SER A 135 -1.57 18.41 2.00
N GLY A 136 -1.44 19.20 0.93
CA GLY A 136 -0.19 19.89 0.68
C GLY A 136 0.96 18.88 0.51
N THR A 137 2.00 19.01 1.33
CA THR A 137 3.16 18.07 1.35
C THR A 137 3.04 16.97 2.42
N PHE A 138 1.97 16.99 3.22
CA PHE A 138 1.77 16.00 4.27
C PHE A 138 1.08 14.76 3.72
N LEU A 139 1.68 13.60 3.90
CA LEU A 139 1.07 12.30 3.66
C LEU A 139 -0.16 12.15 4.55
N ILE A 140 -1.33 12.13 3.92
CA ILE A 140 -2.60 11.82 4.59
C ILE A 140 -2.80 10.32 4.51
N GLU A 141 -2.69 9.72 3.33
CA GLU A 141 -2.99 8.30 3.13
C GLU A 141 -2.10 7.68 2.07
N ASN A 142 -2.01 6.34 2.12
CA ASN A 142 -1.00 5.57 1.41
C ASN A 142 0.42 5.80 1.94
N VAL A 143 0.58 5.64 3.26
CA VAL A 143 1.91 5.63 3.88
C VAL A 143 2.83 4.64 3.19
N LEU A 144 2.33 3.52 2.65
CA LEU A 144 3.18 2.62 1.88
C LEU A 144 3.80 3.30 0.66
N ALA A 145 3.05 3.81 -0.32
CA ALA A 145 3.66 4.38 -1.52
C ALA A 145 4.41 5.67 -1.23
N GLY A 146 3.92 6.50 -0.29
CA GLY A 146 4.59 7.72 0.13
C GLY A 146 5.91 7.44 0.85
N TYR A 147 5.91 6.49 1.79
CA TYR A 147 7.10 6.08 2.53
C TYR A 147 8.07 5.30 1.65
N ILE A 148 7.58 4.40 0.79
CA ILE A 148 8.39 3.71 -0.22
C ILE A 148 9.08 4.73 -1.11
N ALA A 149 8.33 5.69 -1.68
CA ALA A 149 8.89 6.69 -2.56
C ALA A 149 9.91 7.56 -1.81
N GLN A 150 9.57 8.03 -0.61
CA GLN A 150 10.49 8.82 0.20
C GLN A 150 11.79 8.06 0.54
N LYS A 151 11.70 6.77 0.85
CA LYS A 151 12.86 5.98 1.30
C LYS A 151 13.69 5.38 0.16
N LEU A 152 13.06 4.99 -0.94
CA LEU A 152 13.72 4.30 -2.05
C LEU A 152 13.93 5.20 -3.26
N LEU A 153 13.13 6.26 -3.42
CA LEU A 153 13.19 7.19 -4.54
C LEU A 153 13.29 8.67 -4.08
N PRO A 154 14.12 9.03 -3.08
CA PRO A 154 14.06 10.34 -2.42
C PRO A 154 14.21 11.53 -3.38
N LEU A 155 15.01 11.38 -4.43
CA LEU A 155 15.31 12.44 -5.40
C LEU A 155 14.34 12.49 -6.58
N GLU A 156 13.45 11.50 -6.72
CA GLU A 156 12.54 11.39 -7.86
C GLU A 156 11.31 12.27 -7.70
N LYS A 157 10.81 12.78 -8.82
CA LYS A 157 9.51 13.44 -8.88
C LYS A 157 8.44 12.37 -9.08
N ILE A 158 7.58 12.23 -8.08
CA ILE A 158 6.47 11.27 -8.12
C ILE A 158 5.13 11.98 -8.25
N LYS A 159 4.17 11.26 -8.83
CA LYS A 159 2.78 11.70 -8.88
C LYS A 159 2.11 11.48 -7.52
N VAL A 160 1.47 12.51 -6.97
CA VAL A 160 0.66 12.45 -5.75
C VAL A 160 -0.75 12.95 -6.00
N LYS A 161 -1.70 12.41 -5.25
CA LYS A 161 -3.10 12.82 -5.21
C LYS A 161 -3.30 13.82 -4.07
N GLU A 162 -3.48 15.09 -4.37
CA GLU A 162 -3.70 16.14 -3.38
C GLU A 162 -5.20 16.32 -3.09
N LEU A 163 -5.60 16.20 -1.83
CA LEU A 163 -6.96 16.46 -1.39
C LEU A 163 -7.21 17.98 -1.31
N CYS A 164 -8.15 18.49 -2.11
CA CYS A 164 -8.41 19.94 -2.24
C CYS A 164 -9.11 20.57 -1.03
N LYS A 165 -9.63 19.78 -0.08
CA LYS A 165 -10.20 20.26 1.18
C LYS A 165 -9.62 19.44 2.32
N SER A 166 -9.22 20.12 3.40
CA SER A 166 -8.76 19.49 4.64
C SER A 166 -9.91 18.71 5.28
N VAL A 167 -10.05 17.45 4.91
CA VAL A 167 -10.94 16.52 5.60
C VAL A 167 -10.17 16.01 6.81
N GLN A 168 -10.57 16.42 8.01
CA GLN A 168 -10.30 15.57 9.17
C GLN A 168 -11.24 14.36 9.07
N PRO A 169 -10.69 13.15 9.22
CA PRO A 169 -9.86 12.81 10.35
C PRO A 169 -8.44 12.42 9.95
N TYR A 170 -7.54 12.64 10.90
CA TYR A 170 -6.15 12.28 10.81
C TYR A 170 -5.97 10.79 10.55
N PHE A 171 -4.99 10.47 9.73
CA PHE A 171 -4.50 9.12 9.54
C PHE A 171 -3.78 8.61 10.79
N HIS A 172 -3.97 7.33 11.12
CA HIS A 172 -3.20 6.66 12.16
C HIS A 172 -2.69 5.32 11.63
N LEU A 173 -1.43 4.95 11.93
CA LEU A 173 -0.87 3.65 11.52
C LEU A 173 -1.75 2.46 11.96
N ALA A 174 -2.43 2.60 13.09
CA ALA A 174 -3.37 1.59 13.58
C ALA A 174 -4.58 1.34 12.66
N ASP A 175 -4.94 2.29 11.79
CA ASP A 175 -5.97 2.08 10.78
C ASP A 175 -5.55 1.00 9.77
N PHE A 176 -4.24 0.75 9.57
CA PHE A 176 -3.75 -0.32 8.68
C PHE A 176 -3.86 -1.70 9.32
N PHE A 177 -3.63 -1.81 10.64
CA PHE A 177 -3.67 -3.10 11.32
C PHE A 177 -5.07 -3.72 11.34
N VAL A 178 -6.12 -2.90 11.27
CA VAL A 178 -7.50 -3.38 11.12
C VAL A 178 -7.69 -4.22 9.84
N PHE A 179 -6.89 -3.96 8.79
CA PHE A 179 -7.00 -4.67 7.50
C PHE A 179 -6.09 -5.88 7.37
N LEU A 180 -5.10 -6.02 8.23
CA LEU A 180 -4.13 -7.11 8.13
C LEU A 180 -4.78 -8.50 8.07
N PRO A 181 -5.84 -8.82 8.85
CA PRO A 181 -6.53 -10.11 8.72
C PRO A 181 -7.16 -10.35 7.34
N ARG A 182 -7.76 -9.32 6.72
CA ARG A 182 -8.38 -9.44 5.39
C ARG A 182 -7.34 -9.57 4.29
N LEU A 183 -6.23 -8.84 4.41
CA LEU A 183 -5.09 -8.95 3.51
C LEU A 183 -4.48 -10.36 3.59
N GLU A 184 -4.36 -10.91 4.80
CA GLU A 184 -3.88 -12.27 5.02
C GLU A 184 -4.77 -13.30 4.33
N GLU A 185 -6.08 -13.26 4.57
CA GLU A 185 -7.03 -14.20 3.97
C GLU A 185 -6.98 -14.17 2.43
N LEU A 186 -7.01 -12.97 1.84
CA LEU A 186 -6.94 -12.83 0.39
C LEU A 186 -5.56 -13.26 -0.16
N TYR A 187 -4.47 -12.96 0.56
CA TYR A 187 -3.13 -13.37 0.18
C TYR A 187 -3.00 -14.90 0.13
N GLN A 188 -3.47 -15.60 1.17
CA GLN A 188 -3.42 -17.06 1.23
C GLN A 188 -4.16 -17.69 0.04
N LYS A 189 -5.32 -17.14 -0.34
CA LYS A 189 -6.10 -17.61 -1.51
C LYS A 189 -5.35 -17.46 -2.83
N HIS A 190 -4.53 -16.43 -2.99
CA HIS A 190 -3.87 -16.08 -4.26
C HIS A 190 -2.34 -16.25 -4.24
N GLN A 191 -1.79 -16.93 -3.22
CA GLN A 191 -0.34 -16.98 -2.99
C GLN A 191 0.45 -17.53 -4.19
N GLN A 192 -0.04 -18.62 -4.81
CA GLN A 192 0.60 -19.19 -5.99
C GLN A 192 0.49 -18.26 -7.20
N GLN A 193 -0.69 -17.66 -7.43
CA GLN A 193 -0.88 -16.71 -8.52
C GLN A 193 0.06 -15.51 -8.40
N ILE A 194 0.28 -14.99 -7.18
CA ILE A 194 1.24 -13.92 -6.90
C ILE A 194 2.65 -14.31 -7.36
N VAL A 195 3.08 -15.55 -7.11
CA VAL A 195 4.38 -16.06 -7.60
C VAL A 195 4.45 -16.08 -9.11
N CYS A 196 3.38 -16.50 -9.77
CA CYS A 196 3.30 -16.59 -11.23
C CYS A 196 3.37 -15.21 -11.88
N VAL A 197 2.62 -14.24 -11.34
CA VAL A 197 2.45 -12.91 -11.95
C VAL A 197 3.56 -11.92 -11.56
N ALA A 198 4.37 -12.25 -10.56
CA ALA A 198 5.55 -11.46 -10.21
C ALA A 198 6.48 -11.33 -11.43
N PRO A 199 6.97 -10.11 -11.76
CA PRO A 199 7.77 -9.91 -12.96
C PRO A 199 9.08 -10.72 -12.97
N THR A 200 9.67 -10.93 -11.79
CA THR A 200 10.89 -11.73 -11.62
C THR A 200 10.80 -12.63 -10.39
N ALA A 201 11.70 -13.61 -10.31
CA ALA A 201 11.79 -14.50 -9.15
C ALA A 201 12.23 -13.75 -7.88
N GLU A 202 13.04 -12.70 -8.01
CA GLU A 202 13.44 -11.83 -6.90
C GLU A 202 12.24 -11.09 -6.32
N ILE A 203 11.36 -10.57 -7.17
CA ILE A 203 10.12 -9.93 -6.73
C ILE A 203 9.22 -10.97 -6.05
N ALA A 204 9.04 -12.15 -6.65
CA ALA A 204 8.26 -13.22 -6.02
C ALA A 204 8.81 -13.59 -4.63
N LEU A 205 10.14 -13.63 -4.48
CA LEU A 205 10.82 -13.96 -3.22
C LEU A 205 10.63 -12.86 -2.17
N ALA A 206 10.72 -11.59 -2.56
CA ALA A 206 10.49 -10.47 -1.66
C ALA A 206 9.04 -10.40 -1.19
N LEU A 207 8.09 -10.75 -2.06
CA LEU A 207 6.66 -10.59 -1.80
C LEU A 207 5.98 -11.80 -1.16
N THR A 208 6.61 -12.98 -1.20
CA THR A 208 6.01 -14.21 -0.67
C THR A 208 6.77 -14.79 0.51
N ASP A 209 6.15 -15.75 1.18
CA ASP A 209 6.77 -16.52 2.26
C ASP A 209 7.45 -17.79 1.73
N PHE A 210 7.45 -17.99 0.40
CA PHE A 210 8.03 -19.17 -0.21
C PHE A 210 9.55 -19.11 -0.25
N LYS A 211 10.17 -20.29 -0.07
CA LYS A 211 11.59 -20.47 -0.32
C LYS A 211 11.86 -20.36 -1.82
N LYS A 212 13.07 -19.89 -2.17
CA LYS A 212 13.55 -19.75 -3.55
C LYS A 212 13.24 -20.97 -4.43
N ALA A 213 13.55 -22.18 -3.96
CA ALA A 213 13.30 -23.42 -4.72
C ALA A 213 11.81 -23.65 -5.06
N TRP A 214 10.90 -23.30 -4.15
CA TRP A 214 9.47 -23.40 -4.38
C TRP A 214 8.97 -22.38 -5.41
N ILE A 215 9.51 -21.16 -5.38
CA ILE A 215 9.20 -20.13 -6.38
C ILE A 215 9.57 -20.61 -7.78
N TYR A 216 10.76 -21.17 -7.98
CA TYR A 216 11.15 -21.70 -9.28
C TYR A 216 10.25 -22.85 -9.73
N ARG A 217 9.87 -23.76 -8.84
CA ARG A 217 8.94 -24.86 -9.15
C ARG A 217 7.58 -24.34 -9.61
N ILE A 218 7.00 -23.38 -8.90
CA ILE A 218 5.69 -22.81 -9.27
C ILE A 218 5.77 -22.14 -10.65
N ARG A 219 6.84 -21.38 -10.90
CA ARG A 219 7.03 -20.66 -12.16
C ARG A 219 7.37 -21.57 -13.35
N SER A 220 7.97 -22.74 -13.11
CA SER A 220 8.27 -23.73 -14.16
C SER A 220 7.08 -24.61 -14.52
N SER A 221 6.02 -24.60 -13.72
CA SER A 221 4.78 -25.36 -13.97
C SER A 221 3.75 -24.57 -14.78
N LEU A 222 4.11 -23.38 -15.27
CA LEU A 222 3.34 -22.52 -16.18
C LEU A 222 3.87 -22.67 -17.60
#